data_AF-A0A973PNM8-F1
#
_entry.id   AF-A0A973PNM8-F1
#
_cell.length_a   1.000
_cell.length_b   1.000
_cell.length_c   1.000
_cell.angle_alpha   90.00
_cell.angle_beta   90.00
_cell.angle_gamma   90.00
#
_symmetry.space_group_name_H-M   'P 1'
#
loop_
_entity.id
_entity.type
_entity.pdbx_description
1 polymer ?
#
loop_
_entity_poly.entity_id
_entity_poly.type
_entity_poly.pdbx_seq_one_letter_code
_entity_poly.pdbx_strand_id
1 'polypeptide(L)'
;EQATTLREIVTEMRTSVEANDLDRYSELNATLHAKVREIAAHRTSASIIERLGAQVVRHKFRLARQPGRAAISLPQHELIVAAIVARDPEAAQTAMQQHLRSVAKALDTTSD
;
A
#
# COMPACT_ATOMS: atom_id res chain seq x y z
N GLU A 1 -15.94 10.50 6.23
CA GLU A 1 -14.92 11.13 5.38
C GLU A 1 -13.71 10.22 5.15
N GLN A 2 -12.84 9.98 6.14
CA GLN A 2 -11.63 9.14 5.99
C GLN A 2 -11.89 7.73 5.38
N ALA A 3 -12.91 7.03 5.88
CA ALA A 3 -13.31 5.71 5.35
C ALA A 3 -13.82 5.76 3.90
N THR A 4 -14.42 6.87 3.48
CA THR A 4 -14.85 7.07 2.09
C THR A 4 -13.63 7.25 1.19
N THR A 5 -12.71 8.13 1.57
CA THR A 5 -11.46 8.37 0.85
C THR A 5 -10.63 7.10 0.66
N LEU A 6 -10.50 6.25 1.68
CA LEU A 6 -9.77 4.98 1.56
C LEU A 6 -10.43 4.04 0.55
N ARG A 7 -11.77 3.98 0.52
CA ARG A 7 -12.50 3.15 -0.46
C ARG A 7 -12.34 3.69 -1.87
N GLU A 8 -12.44 5.00 -2.06
CA GLU A 8 -12.25 5.66 -3.37
C GLU A 8 -10.86 5.36 -3.94
N ILE A 9 -9.81 5.50 -3.12
CA ILE A 9 -8.44 5.18 -3.54
C ILE A 9 -8.35 3.71 -4.01
N VAL A 10 -8.91 2.76 -3.26
CA VAL A 10 -8.86 1.33 -3.64
C VAL A 10 -9.68 1.05 -4.90
N THR A 11 -10.83 1.71 -5.08
CA THR A 11 -11.61 1.62 -6.32
C THR A 11 -10.79 2.11 -7.51
N GLU A 12 -10.11 3.25 -7.39
CA GLU A 12 -9.24 3.75 -8.46
C GLU A 12 -8.03 2.83 -8.71
N MET A 13 -7.47 2.22 -7.65
CA MET A 13 -6.39 1.24 -7.80
C MET A 13 -6.86 0.05 -8.62
N ARG A 14 -8.06 -0.45 -8.37
CA ARG A 14 -8.65 -1.55 -9.13
C ARG A 14 -8.81 -1.18 -10.60
N THR A 15 -9.43 -0.03 -10.90
CA THR A 15 -9.56 0.47 -12.26
C THR A 15 -8.21 0.60 -12.97
N SER A 16 -7.18 1.07 -12.26
CA SER A 16 -5.83 1.21 -12.81
C SER A 16 -5.19 -0.14 -13.14
N VAL A 17 -5.37 -1.15 -12.29
CA VAL A 17 -4.89 -2.51 -12.55
C VAL A 17 -5.63 -3.15 -13.72
N GLU A 18 -6.95 -3.00 -13.80
CA GLU A 18 -7.77 -3.52 -14.90
C GLU A 18 -7.39 -2.87 -16.25
N ALA A 19 -7.06 -1.58 -16.24
CA ALA A 19 -6.58 -0.85 -17.42
C ALA A 19 -5.09 -1.07 -17.73
N ASN A 20 -4.37 -1.86 -16.92
CA ASN A 20 -2.91 -2.02 -16.98
C ASN A 20 -2.13 -0.69 -16.89
N ASP A 21 -2.69 0.30 -16.22
CA ASP A 21 -2.05 1.58 -15.90
C ASP A 21 -1.23 1.45 -14.60
N LEU A 22 -0.03 0.90 -14.73
CA LEU A 22 0.87 0.63 -13.61
C LEU A 22 1.44 1.91 -12.99
N ASP A 23 1.45 3.01 -13.73
CA ASP A 23 1.97 4.29 -13.27
C ASP A 23 0.97 4.93 -12.31
N ARG A 24 -0.30 5.01 -12.74
CA ARG A 24 -1.40 5.46 -11.89
C ARG A 24 -1.56 4.57 -10.65
N TYR A 25 -1.47 3.24 -10.83
CA TYR A 25 -1.49 2.30 -9.71
C TYR A 25 -0.38 2.58 -8.69
N SER A 26 0.85 2.82 -9.16
CA SER A 26 1.98 3.09 -8.28
C SER A 26 1.81 4.37 -7.46
N GLU A 27 1.23 5.42 -8.06
CA GLU A 27 0.89 6.67 -7.37
C GLU A 27 -0.20 6.46 -6.32
N LEU A 28 -1.26 5.75 -6.68
CA LEU A 28 -2.36 5.43 -5.77
C LEU A 28 -1.90 4.56 -4.61
N ASN A 29 -1.00 3.61 -4.86
CA ASN A 29 -0.38 2.80 -3.82
C ASN A 29 0.38 3.68 -2.79
N ALA A 30 1.21 4.61 -3.27
CA ALA A 30 1.89 5.56 -2.38
C ALA A 30 0.91 6.44 -1.60
N THR A 31 -0.15 6.91 -2.28
CA THR A 31 -1.23 7.74 -1.71
C THR A 31 -1.98 7.00 -0.61
N LEU A 32 -2.35 5.73 -0.85
CA LEU A 32 -3.03 4.89 0.14
C LEU A 32 -2.20 4.75 1.41
N HIS A 33 -0.92 4.38 1.27
CA HIS A 33 -0.03 4.25 2.41
C HIS A 33 0.16 5.56 3.19
N ALA A 34 0.21 6.70 2.50
CA ALA A 34 0.26 8.00 3.15
C ALA A 34 -1.02 8.28 3.95
N LYS A 35 -2.19 8.02 3.36
CA LYS A 35 -3.48 8.24 4.03
C LYS A 35 -3.65 7.34 5.26
N VAL A 36 -3.24 6.08 5.19
CA VAL A 36 -3.25 5.17 6.34
C VAL A 36 -2.36 5.68 7.48
N ARG A 37 -1.16 6.19 7.18
CA ARG A 37 -0.28 6.80 8.21
C ARG A 37 -0.88 8.05 8.84
N GLU A 38 -1.49 8.90 8.02
CA GLU A 38 -2.19 10.12 8.48
C GLU A 38 -3.32 9.75 9.47
N ILE A 39 -4.17 8.80 9.09
CA ILE A 39 -5.30 8.34 9.92
C ILE A 39 -4.83 7.71 11.24
N ALA A 40 -3.70 7.00 11.23
CA ALA A 40 -3.14 6.38 12.43
C ALA A 40 -2.68 7.40 13.49
N ALA A 41 -2.48 8.68 13.14
CA ALA A 41 -2.14 9.78 14.06
C ALA A 41 -0.88 9.58 14.95
N HIS A 42 -0.01 8.61 14.62
CA HIS A 42 1.23 8.35 15.34
C HIS A 42 2.41 9.13 14.75
N ARG A 43 2.51 10.43 15.09
CA ARG A 43 3.51 11.37 14.54
C ARG A 43 4.96 10.86 14.60
N THR A 44 5.38 10.30 15.74
CA THR A 44 6.75 9.78 15.90
C THR A 44 7.02 8.63 14.93
N SER A 45 6.14 7.63 14.89
CA SER A 45 6.26 6.48 13.98
C SER A 45 6.21 6.91 12.51
N ALA A 46 5.33 7.84 12.15
CA ALA A 46 5.25 8.38 10.80
C ALA A 46 6.59 9.02 10.37
N SER A 47 7.20 9.83 11.23
CA SER A 47 8.49 10.48 10.93
C SER A 47 9.63 9.47 10.71
N ILE A 48 9.66 8.37 11.45
CA ILE A 48 10.65 7.30 11.29
C ILE A 48 10.42 6.58 9.95
N ILE A 49 9.18 6.21 9.67
CA ILE A 49 8.80 5.52 8.42
C ILE A 49 9.10 6.40 7.20
N GLU A 50 8.86 7.71 7.27
CA GLU A 50 9.16 8.64 6.17
C GLU A 50 10.66 8.77 5.91
N ARG A 51 11.47 8.90 6.97
CA ARG A 51 12.94 8.98 6.85
C ARG A 51 13.53 7.72 6.22
N LEU A 52 13.11 6.54 6.69
CA LEU A 52 13.51 5.25 6.11
C LEU A 52 12.93 5.10 4.69
N GLY A 53 11.69 5.53 4.49
CA GLY A 53 10.96 5.47 3.23
C GLY A 53 11.63 6.27 2.12
N ALA A 54 12.18 7.45 2.43
CA ALA A 54 12.90 8.29 1.47
C ALA A 54 14.12 7.58 0.87
N GLN A 55 14.82 6.74 1.65
CA GLN A 55 15.98 5.98 1.17
C GLN A 55 15.59 4.87 0.18
N VAL A 56 14.37 4.33 0.30
CA VAL A 56 13.90 3.20 -0.50
C VAL A 56 12.81 3.57 -1.51
N VAL A 57 12.48 4.85 -1.64
CA VAL A 57 11.33 5.32 -2.44
C VAL A 57 11.43 4.87 -3.90
N ARG A 58 12.62 4.99 -4.50
CA ARG A 58 12.87 4.55 -5.89
C ARG A 58 12.65 3.03 -6.06
N HIS A 59 13.03 2.23 -5.07
CA HIS A 59 12.82 0.78 -5.09
C HIS A 59 11.34 0.44 -4.98
N LYS A 60 10.58 1.14 -4.12
CA LYS A 60 9.13 0.96 -3.98
C LYS A 60 8.36 1.29 -5.28
N PHE A 61 8.72 2.38 -5.97
CA PHE A 61 8.14 2.72 -7.26
C PHE A 61 8.45 1.67 -8.33
N ARG A 62 9.70 1.20 -8.40
CA ARG A 62 10.09 0.15 -9.35
C ARG A 62 9.33 -1.15 -9.09
N LEU A 63 9.23 -1.55 -7.82
CA LEU A 63 8.51 -2.76 -7.42
C LEU A 63 7.02 -2.69 -7.79
N ALA A 64 6.35 -1.58 -7.51
CA ALA A 64 4.93 -1.41 -7.82
C ALA A 64 4.62 -1.53 -9.32
N ARG A 65 5.60 -1.18 -10.18
CA ARG A 65 5.52 -1.29 -11.64
C ARG A 65 5.99 -2.63 -12.20
N GLN A 66 6.49 -3.53 -11.36
CA GLN A 66 6.90 -4.86 -11.81
C GLN A 66 5.69 -5.63 -12.35
N PRO A 67 5.80 -6.28 -13.52
CA PRO A 67 4.71 -7.08 -14.07
C PRO A 67 4.14 -8.08 -13.06
N GLY A 68 2.82 -8.15 -12.95
CA GLY A 68 2.12 -9.03 -12.01
C GLY A 68 2.14 -8.58 -10.55
N ARG A 69 3.02 -7.65 -10.13
CA ARG A 69 3.08 -7.21 -8.72
C ARG A 69 1.78 -6.54 -8.29
N ALA A 70 1.20 -5.71 -9.14
CA ALA A 70 -0.03 -4.97 -8.84
C ALA A 70 -1.22 -5.92 -8.59
N ALA A 71 -1.32 -7.02 -9.35
CA ALA A 71 -2.35 -8.05 -9.17
C ALA A 71 -2.23 -8.78 -7.82
N ILE A 72 -1.02 -8.90 -7.26
CA ILE A 72 -0.80 -9.48 -5.93
C ILE A 72 -1.08 -8.45 -4.82
N SER A 73 -0.67 -7.19 -5.00
CA SER A 73 -0.82 -6.14 -3.97
C SER A 73 -2.24 -5.62 -3.84
N LEU A 74 -2.99 -5.51 -4.94
CA LEU A 74 -4.36 -4.97 -4.91
C LEU A 74 -5.27 -5.68 -3.89
N PRO A 75 -5.43 -7.02 -3.91
CA PRO A 75 -6.28 -7.70 -2.92
C PRO A 75 -5.76 -7.54 -1.47
N GLN A 76 -4.45 -7.37 -1.29
CA GLN A 76 -3.88 -7.10 0.04
C GLN A 76 -4.29 -5.70 0.54
N HIS A 77 -4.27 -4.68 -0.34
CA HIS A 77 -4.74 -3.34 -0.01
C HIS A 77 -6.23 -3.29 0.26
N GLU A 78 -7.03 -4.05 -0.48
CA GLU A 78 -8.47 -4.20 -0.25
C GLU A 78 -8.75 -4.75 1.16
N LEU A 79 -8.01 -5.77 1.61
CA LEU A 79 -8.12 -6.32 2.96
C LEU A 79 -7.74 -5.32 4.04
N ILE A 80 -6.65 -4.56 3.84
CA ILE A 80 -6.24 -3.50 4.77
C ILE A 80 -7.33 -2.45 4.92
N VAL A 81 -7.87 -1.94 3.79
CA VAL A 81 -8.91 -0.92 3.82
C VAL A 81 -10.20 -1.46 4.41
N ALA A 82 -10.61 -2.69 4.08
CA ALA A 82 -11.78 -3.32 4.66
C ALA A 82 -11.68 -3.40 6.19
N ALA A 83 -10.54 -3.84 6.72
CA ALA A 83 -10.32 -3.92 8.17
C ALA A 83 -10.32 -2.54 8.85
N ILE A 84 -9.67 -1.53 8.27
CA ILE A 84 -9.66 -0.15 8.79
C ILE A 84 -11.09 0.42 8.80
N VAL A 85 -11.84 0.20 7.72
CA VAL A 85 -13.23 0.64 7.58
C VAL A 85 -14.14 -0.03 8.60
N ALA A 86 -13.93 -1.32 8.86
CA ALA A 86 -14.64 -2.08 9.89
C ALA A 86 -14.23 -1.69 11.32
N ARG A 87 -13.21 -0.84 11.48
CA ARG A 87 -12.60 -0.46 12.76
C ARG A 87 -12.08 -1.68 13.54
N ASP A 88 -11.53 -2.65 12.82
CA ASP A 88 -10.89 -3.83 13.40
C ASP A 88 -9.36 -3.64 13.40
N PRO A 89 -8.76 -3.24 14.53
CA PRO A 89 -7.33 -2.97 14.59
C PRO A 89 -6.48 -4.24 14.43
N GLU A 90 -6.93 -5.40 14.91
CA GLU A 90 -6.20 -6.66 14.83
C GLU A 90 -6.16 -7.18 13.39
N ALA A 91 -7.30 -7.12 12.70
CA ALA A 91 -7.37 -7.46 11.28
C ALA A 91 -6.54 -6.49 10.42
N ALA A 92 -6.59 -5.18 10.72
CA ALA A 92 -5.82 -4.18 9.97
C ALA A 92 -4.30 -4.38 10.14
N GLN A 93 -3.86 -4.67 11.37
CA GLN A 93 -2.48 -5.01 11.66
C GLN A 93 -2.05 -6.27 10.92
N THR A 94 -2.85 -7.34 11.00
CA THR A 94 -2.55 -8.63 10.35
C THR A 94 -2.44 -8.48 8.84
N ALA A 95 -3.39 -7.80 8.20
CA ALA A 95 -3.39 -7.55 6.77
C ALA A 95 -2.16 -6.73 6.33
N MET A 96 -1.81 -5.67 7.07
CA MET A 96 -0.62 -4.86 6.77
C MET A 96 0.68 -5.66 6.94
N GLN A 97 0.79 -6.49 7.98
CA GLN A 97 1.97 -7.34 8.18
C GLN A 97 2.14 -8.36 7.05
N GLN A 98 1.06 -9.01 6.62
CA GLN A 98 1.09 -9.94 5.50
C GLN A 98 1.50 -9.26 4.19
N HIS A 99 0.93 -8.08 3.92
CA HIS A 99 1.30 -7.25 2.78
C HIS A 99 2.80 -6.90 2.78
N LEU A 100 3.34 -6.41 3.90
CA LEU A 100 4.74 -6.04 4.01
C LEU A 100 5.69 -7.24 3.86
N ARG A 101 5.32 -8.42 4.37
CA ARG A 101 6.08 -9.67 4.14
C ARG A 101 6.09 -10.05 2.66
N SER A 102 4.95 -9.92 1.97
CA SER A 102 4.87 -10.15 0.52
C SER A 102 5.74 -9.16 -0.27
N VAL A 103 5.78 -7.89 0.14
CA VAL A 103 6.67 -6.88 -0.44
C VAL A 103 8.15 -7.24 -0.22
N ALA A 104 8.53 -7.62 1.01
CA ALA A 104 9.91 -8.01 1.33
C ALA A 104 10.37 -9.17 0.45
N LYS A 105 9.57 -10.24 0.35
CA LYS A 105 9.87 -11.38 -0.53
C LYS A 105 10.08 -10.99 -1.98
N ALA A 106 9.27 -10.05 -2.50
CA ALA A 106 9.40 -9.59 -3.87
C ALA A 106 10.67 -8.75 -4.12
N LEU A 107 11.13 -8.01 -3.10
CA LEU A 107 12.40 -7.27 -3.16
C LEU A 107 13.61 -8.22 -3.19
N ASP A 108 13.57 -9.30 -2.41
CA ASP A 108 14.63 -10.32 -2.42
C ASP A 108 14.78 -10.95 -3.81
N THR A 109 13.67 -11.27 -4.47
CA THR A 109 13.67 -11.86 -5.83
C THR A 109 14.08 -10.90 -6.94
N THR A 110 14.19 -9.59 -6.67
CA THR A 110 14.61 -8.57 -7.65
C THR A 110 16.12 -8.26 -7.56
N SER A 111 16.80 -8.81 -6.55
CA SER A 111 18.22 -8.54 -6.28
C SER A 111 19.17 -9.57 -6.91
N ASP A 112 18.63 -10.55 -7.63
CA ASP A 112 19.33 -11.47 -8.55
C ASP A 112 19.22 -10.97 -10.00
#